data_AF-A0A6A3HQ29-F1
#
_entry.id   AF-A0A6A3HQ29-F1
#
_cell.length_a   1.000
_cell.length_b   1.000
_cell.length_c   1.000
_cell.angle_alpha   90.00
_cell.angle_beta   90.00
_cell.angle_gamma   90.00
#
_symmetry.space_group_name_H-M   'P 1'
#
loop_
_entity.id
_entity.type
_entity.pdbx_description
1 polymer ?
#
loop_
_entity_poly.entity_id
_entity_poly.type
_entity_poly.pdbx_seq_one_letter_code
_entity_poly.pdbx_strand_id
1 'polypeptide(L)'
;MDASKAKQKRKSYTIKDKLAVIAKHDEGVSGSGFHALGIKHDVAPDTLRGWWNDRQKLHEASKDRQVATRTARCLGGGGRGPEHGEMEERLHAWILDRNAKGLCVKDSYIRLQEQNIYRKLHGPDAPKFDSSTGWLARFKKRKQLVSRRQTTTRTLPADAAETCQDFIQRVEQLIATHNIQPRNIINMNQVPRYFETEPKTTIATRGSREVLLRKGGTSHKRFTATFSITADGKMLPPHLLFSKLKNKPTVP
;
A
#
# COMPACT_ATOMS: atom_id res chain seq x y z
N MET A 1 -22.01 -43.73 30.64
CA MET A 1 -21.24 -43.49 29.39
C MET A 1 -21.63 -42.13 28.86
N ASP A 2 -20.95 -41.07 29.29
CA ASP A 2 -21.21 -39.71 28.81
C ASP A 2 -20.18 -39.34 27.75
N ALA A 3 -20.62 -39.32 26.49
CA ALA A 3 -19.82 -38.80 25.39
C ALA A 3 -19.75 -37.27 25.52
N SER A 4 -18.58 -36.76 25.90
CA SER A 4 -18.30 -35.34 25.91
C SER A 4 -18.48 -34.76 24.50
N LYS A 5 -19.56 -33.99 24.31
CA LYS A 5 -19.80 -33.24 23.06
C LYS A 5 -18.61 -32.30 22.82
N ALA A 6 -17.78 -32.62 21.84
CA ALA A 6 -16.69 -31.75 21.42
C ALA A 6 -17.24 -30.37 21.06
N LYS A 7 -16.68 -29.32 21.69
CA LYS A 7 -17.13 -27.93 21.51
C LYS A 7 -16.92 -27.53 20.04
N GLN A 8 -18.03 -27.30 19.34
CA GLN A 8 -18.03 -26.97 17.92
C GLN A 8 -17.18 -25.71 17.66
N LYS A 9 -16.19 -25.80 16.76
CA LYS A 9 -15.32 -24.67 16.44
C LYS A 9 -16.15 -23.53 15.82
N ARG A 10 -16.02 -22.32 16.38
CA ARG A 10 -16.66 -21.13 15.83
C ARG A 10 -16.16 -20.89 14.40
N LYS A 11 -17.08 -20.83 13.43
CA LYS A 11 -16.79 -20.48 12.04
C LYS A 11 -16.72 -18.97 11.88
N SER A 12 -15.85 -18.51 10.99
CA SER A 12 -15.68 -17.08 10.68
C SER A 12 -15.69 -16.87 9.17
N TYR A 13 -16.48 -15.91 8.71
CA TYR A 13 -16.73 -15.65 7.29
C TYR A 13 -16.20 -14.28 6.88
N THR A 14 -15.62 -14.18 5.68
CA THR A 14 -15.14 -12.89 5.16
C THR A 14 -16.31 -12.03 4.66
N ILE A 15 -16.10 -10.72 4.51
CA ILE A 15 -17.12 -9.82 3.94
C ILE A 15 -17.53 -10.30 2.54
N LYS A 16 -16.55 -10.79 1.75
CA LYS A 16 -16.82 -11.39 0.45
C LYS A 16 -17.71 -12.63 0.55
N ASP A 17 -17.43 -13.54 1.49
CA ASP A 17 -18.23 -14.75 1.68
C ASP A 17 -19.67 -14.39 2.11
N LYS A 18 -19.82 -13.44 3.04
CA LYS A 18 -21.13 -12.97 3.50
C LYS A 18 -21.95 -12.41 2.34
N LEU A 19 -21.37 -11.53 1.53
CA LEU A 19 -22.03 -10.96 0.36
C LEU A 19 -22.38 -12.02 -0.69
N ALA A 20 -21.50 -13.00 -0.92
CA ALA A 20 -21.76 -14.08 -1.88
C ALA A 20 -22.91 -15.02 -1.45
N VAL A 21 -23.12 -15.21 -0.14
CA VAL A 21 -24.25 -15.97 0.38
C VAL A 21 -25.54 -15.14 0.36
N ILE A 22 -25.47 -13.86 0.74
CA ILE A 22 -26.61 -12.93 0.71
C ILE A 22 -27.12 -12.72 -0.73
N ALA A 23 -26.22 -12.64 -1.71
CA ALA A 23 -26.60 -12.43 -3.11
C ALA A 23 -27.42 -13.58 -3.72
N LYS A 24 -27.51 -14.73 -3.04
CA LYS A 24 -28.31 -15.90 -3.45
C LYS A 24 -29.67 -15.94 -2.74
N HIS A 25 -29.96 -14.97 -1.89
CA HIS A 25 -31.25 -14.83 -1.23
C HIS A 25 -32.17 -13.97 -2.10
N ASP A 26 -33.30 -14.54 -2.50
CA ASP A 26 -34.39 -13.86 -3.19
C ASP A 26 -35.68 -14.02 -2.39
N GLU A 27 -36.37 -12.92 -2.11
CA GLU A 27 -37.65 -12.96 -1.38
C GLU A 27 -38.73 -13.66 -2.25
N GLY A 28 -39.40 -14.67 -1.70
CA GLY A 28 -40.50 -15.37 -2.37
C GLY A 28 -40.11 -16.55 -3.28
N VAL A 29 -38.82 -16.87 -3.43
CA VAL A 29 -38.36 -18.02 -4.23
C VAL A 29 -38.19 -19.27 -3.35
N SER A 30 -38.75 -20.40 -3.77
CA SER A 30 -38.55 -21.67 -3.05
C SER A 30 -37.08 -22.10 -3.12
N GLY A 31 -36.47 -22.41 -1.98
CA GLY A 31 -35.05 -22.81 -1.89
C GLY A 31 -34.04 -21.67 -1.75
N SER A 32 -34.45 -20.41 -1.81
CA SER A 32 -33.59 -19.23 -1.54
C SER A 32 -33.73 -18.70 -0.10
N GLY A 33 -34.67 -19.22 0.70
CA GLY A 33 -34.89 -18.78 2.08
C GLY A 33 -33.70 -19.07 3.01
N PHE A 34 -33.62 -18.35 4.14
CA PHE A 34 -32.50 -18.48 5.09
C PHE A 34 -32.27 -19.90 5.62
N HIS A 35 -33.31 -20.73 5.72
CA HIS A 35 -33.17 -22.12 6.14
C HIS A 35 -32.49 -22.97 5.07
N ALA A 36 -32.93 -22.86 3.81
CA ALA A 36 -32.33 -23.57 2.68
C ALA A 36 -30.89 -23.12 2.41
N LEU A 37 -30.62 -21.81 2.46
CA LEU A 37 -29.27 -21.27 2.35
C LEU A 37 -28.38 -21.70 3.53
N GLY A 38 -28.94 -21.78 4.73
CA GLY A 38 -28.21 -22.23 5.92
C GLY A 38 -27.71 -23.66 5.80
N ILE A 39 -28.55 -24.56 5.25
CA ILE A 39 -28.16 -25.94 4.96
C ILE A 39 -27.09 -25.98 3.86
N LYS A 40 -27.30 -25.26 2.75
CA LYS A 40 -26.38 -25.25 1.59
C LYS A 40 -25.00 -24.71 1.92
N HIS A 41 -24.92 -23.69 2.78
CA HIS A 41 -23.69 -23.00 3.14
C HIS A 41 -23.14 -23.38 4.52
N ASP A 42 -23.82 -24.28 5.23
CA ASP A 42 -23.45 -24.72 6.59
C ASP A 42 -23.28 -23.53 7.56
N VAL A 43 -24.27 -22.63 7.53
CA VAL A 43 -24.40 -21.39 8.32
C VAL A 43 -25.75 -21.40 9.04
N ALA A 44 -25.79 -21.03 10.31
CA ALA A 44 -27.05 -20.95 11.05
C ALA A 44 -27.99 -19.89 10.43
N PRO A 45 -29.30 -20.16 10.27
CA PRO A 45 -30.25 -19.21 9.68
C PRO A 45 -30.26 -17.82 10.36
N ASP A 46 -30.09 -17.77 11.69
CA ASP A 46 -30.01 -16.51 12.44
C ASP A 46 -28.78 -15.67 12.06
N THR A 47 -27.67 -16.33 11.74
CA THR A 47 -26.45 -15.66 11.27
C THR A 47 -26.67 -15.04 9.88
N LEU A 48 -27.38 -15.75 8.99
CA LEU A 48 -27.75 -15.23 7.67
C LEU A 48 -28.71 -14.04 7.78
N ARG A 49 -29.67 -14.10 8.70
CA ARG A 49 -30.58 -12.99 8.98
C ARG A 49 -29.81 -11.77 9.51
N GLY A 50 -28.83 -11.98 10.38
CA GLY A 50 -27.92 -10.92 10.83
C GLY A 50 -27.15 -10.27 9.68
N TRP A 51 -26.60 -11.06 8.76
CA TRP A 51 -25.93 -10.51 7.58
C TRP A 51 -26.89 -9.76 6.66
N TRP A 52 -28.11 -10.27 6.46
CA TRP A 52 -29.14 -9.62 5.66
C TRP A 52 -29.52 -8.24 6.21
N ASN A 53 -29.60 -8.12 7.54
CA ASN A 53 -29.86 -6.84 8.20
C ASN A 53 -28.69 -5.86 8.00
N ASP A 54 -27.44 -6.35 8.05
CA ASP A 54 -26.24 -5.53 7.81
C ASP A 54 -25.83 -5.44 6.32
N ARG A 55 -26.67 -5.87 5.38
CA ARG A 55 -26.31 -6.00 3.95
C ARG A 55 -25.81 -4.69 3.35
N GLN A 56 -26.42 -3.56 3.69
CA GLN A 56 -26.01 -2.25 3.20
C GLN A 56 -24.59 -1.90 3.66
N LYS A 57 -24.28 -2.08 4.95
CA LYS A 57 -22.94 -1.87 5.52
C LYS A 57 -21.90 -2.79 4.89
N LEU A 58 -22.26 -4.04 4.59
CA LEU A 58 -21.38 -5.00 3.90
C LEU A 58 -21.10 -4.55 2.45
N HIS A 59 -22.11 -4.04 1.74
CA HIS A 59 -21.94 -3.48 0.40
C HIS A 59 -21.09 -2.22 0.39
N GLU A 60 -21.31 -1.30 1.34
CA GLU A 60 -20.50 -0.08 1.52
C GLU A 60 -19.04 -0.44 1.81
N ALA A 61 -18.80 -1.36 2.75
CA ALA A 61 -17.46 -1.86 3.05
C ALA A 61 -16.82 -2.58 1.86
N SER A 62 -17.60 -3.11 0.91
CA SER A 62 -17.07 -3.71 -0.31
C SER A 62 -16.71 -2.70 -1.40
N LYS A 63 -17.28 -1.49 -1.36
CA LYS A 63 -16.92 -0.40 -2.27
C LYS A 63 -15.68 0.35 -1.77
N ASP A 64 -15.41 0.31 -0.47
CA ASP A 64 -14.22 0.92 0.12
C ASP A 64 -12.93 0.18 -0.30
N ARG A 65 -12.08 0.88 -1.07
CA ARG A 65 -10.77 0.38 -1.52
C ARG A 65 -9.81 0.10 -0.36
N GLN A 66 -10.05 0.66 0.83
CA GLN A 66 -9.25 0.45 2.03
C GLN A 66 -9.61 -0.86 2.76
N VAL A 67 -10.74 -1.49 2.42
CA VAL A 67 -11.17 -2.74 3.05
C VAL A 67 -10.79 -3.92 2.16
N ALA A 68 -9.89 -4.76 2.68
CA ALA A 68 -9.56 -6.03 2.03
C ALA A 68 -10.69 -7.05 2.25
N THR A 69 -11.77 -6.97 1.47
CA THR A 69 -12.98 -7.81 1.61
C THR A 69 -12.74 -9.32 1.59
N ARG A 70 -11.65 -9.77 0.96
CA ARG A 70 -11.20 -11.17 0.91
C ARG A 70 -10.61 -11.70 2.21
N THR A 71 -10.20 -10.82 3.12
CA THR A 71 -9.56 -11.19 4.40
C THR A 71 -10.26 -10.58 5.61
N ALA A 72 -10.98 -9.47 5.42
CA ALA A 72 -11.80 -8.84 6.44
C ALA A 72 -12.98 -9.75 6.81
N ARG A 73 -13.09 -10.09 8.10
CA ARG A 73 -14.17 -10.94 8.65
C ARG A 73 -15.18 -10.15 9.50
N CYS A 74 -14.83 -8.93 9.88
CA CYS A 74 -15.65 -7.98 10.62
C CYS A 74 -15.77 -6.67 9.82
N LEU A 75 -16.88 -5.98 9.97
CA LEU A 75 -17.03 -4.60 9.50
C LEU A 75 -16.10 -3.67 10.29
N GLY A 76 -15.76 -2.52 9.71
CA GLY A 76 -14.97 -1.47 10.39
C GLY A 76 -15.63 -1.08 11.71
N GLY A 77 -14.84 -1.00 12.80
CA GLY A 77 -15.36 -0.74 14.15
C GLY A 77 -15.82 -1.99 14.93
N GLY A 78 -15.83 -3.17 14.31
CA GLY A 78 -16.12 -4.43 15.01
C GLY A 78 -14.96 -4.91 15.90
N GLY A 79 -15.25 -5.31 17.14
CA GLY A 79 -14.28 -5.85 18.11
C GLY A 79 -14.01 -4.90 19.28
N ARG A 80 -13.02 -5.23 20.11
CA ARG A 80 -12.61 -4.36 21.23
C ARG A 80 -11.99 -3.07 20.67
N GLY A 81 -12.57 -1.93 21.04
CA GLY A 81 -12.05 -0.61 20.69
C GLY A 81 -10.66 -0.35 21.27
N PRO A 82 -9.97 0.71 20.80
CA PRO A 82 -8.72 1.14 21.41
C PRO A 82 -8.97 1.55 22.86
N GLU A 83 -8.08 1.13 23.74
CA GLU A 83 -8.16 1.43 25.19
C GLU A 83 -7.99 2.94 25.47
N HIS A 84 -7.21 3.63 24.63
CA HIS A 84 -7.01 5.08 24.69
C HIS A 84 -7.31 5.71 23.33
N GLY A 85 -8.60 5.76 22.95
CA GLY A 85 -9.03 6.29 21.66
C GLY A 85 -8.59 7.74 21.41
N GLU A 86 -8.71 8.61 22.41
CA GLU A 86 -8.31 10.02 22.29
C GLU A 86 -6.81 10.19 22.04
N MET A 87 -5.98 9.40 22.72
CA MET A 87 -4.53 9.39 22.54
C MET A 87 -4.16 8.95 21.11
N GLU A 88 -4.83 7.93 20.57
CA GLU A 88 -4.65 7.49 19.19
C GLU A 88 -5.07 8.55 18.16
N GLU A 89 -6.13 9.32 18.41
CA GLU A 89 -6.54 10.42 17.51
C GLU A 89 -5.49 11.53 17.48
N ARG A 90 -5.02 11.98 18.65
CA ARG A 90 -3.98 13.03 18.75
C ARG A 90 -2.68 12.57 18.09
N LEU A 91 -2.32 11.30 18.29
CA LEU A 91 -1.13 10.72 17.67
C LEU A 91 -1.28 10.62 16.14
N HIS A 92 -2.47 10.26 15.65
CA HIS A 92 -2.74 10.21 14.22
C HIS A 92 -2.67 11.60 13.57
N ALA A 93 -3.28 12.62 14.19
CA ALA A 93 -3.21 14.00 13.71
C ALA A 93 -1.76 14.50 13.63
N TRP A 94 -0.94 14.17 14.62
CA TRP A 94 0.49 14.51 14.61
C TRP A 94 1.27 13.84 13.46
N ILE A 95 0.93 12.59 13.13
CA ILE A 95 1.53 11.89 11.97
C ILE A 95 1.16 12.58 10.66
N LEU A 96 -0.10 13.00 10.51
CA LEU A 96 -0.57 13.70 9.31
C LEU A 96 0.12 15.05 9.14
N ASP A 97 0.25 15.84 10.21
CA ASP A 97 0.99 17.12 10.19
C ASP A 97 2.47 16.94 9.81
N ARG A 98 3.15 15.94 10.39
CA ARG A 98 4.53 15.59 10.02
C ARG A 98 4.66 15.23 8.55
N ASN A 99 3.75 14.39 8.04
CA ASN A 99 3.76 13.96 6.65
C ASN A 99 3.47 15.12 5.69
N ALA A 100 2.56 16.03 6.05
CA ALA A 100 2.26 17.24 5.27
C ALA A 100 3.50 18.15 5.14
N LYS A 101 4.34 18.19 6.17
CA LYS A 101 5.64 18.89 6.18
C LYS A 101 6.77 18.11 5.48
N GLY A 102 6.48 16.94 4.89
CA GLY A 102 7.47 16.08 4.25
C GLY A 102 8.46 15.41 5.22
N LEU A 103 8.15 15.38 6.53
CA LEU A 103 9.03 14.83 7.55
C LEU A 103 8.81 13.33 7.70
N CYS A 104 9.91 12.56 7.71
CA CYS A 104 9.86 11.12 7.91
C CYS A 104 9.35 10.77 9.33
N VAL A 105 8.35 9.90 9.40
CA VAL A 105 7.82 9.34 10.65
C VAL A 105 8.31 7.90 10.80
N LYS A 106 9.10 7.64 11.84
CA LYS A 106 9.58 6.30 12.22
C LYS A 106 8.79 5.73 13.39
N ASP A 107 8.76 4.41 13.51
CA ASP A 107 8.12 3.69 14.62
C ASP A 107 8.61 4.16 15.99
N SER A 108 9.92 4.43 16.12
CA SER A 108 10.50 4.98 17.35
C SER A 108 9.92 6.37 17.69
N TYR A 109 9.64 7.21 16.69
CA TYR A 109 9.09 8.54 16.90
C TYR A 109 7.62 8.46 17.31
N ILE A 110 6.87 7.53 16.72
CA ILE A 110 5.48 7.26 17.09
C ILE A 110 5.41 6.85 18.56
N ARG A 111 6.28 5.94 19.01
CA ARG A 111 6.35 5.50 20.43
C ARG A 111 6.73 6.63 21.37
N LEU A 112 7.70 7.45 21.01
CA LEU A 112 8.09 8.59 21.84
C LEU A 112 6.96 9.61 21.94
N GLN A 113 6.30 9.91 20.83
CA GLN A 113 5.21 10.87 20.80
C GLN A 113 3.96 10.36 21.52
N GLU A 114 3.69 9.06 21.42
CA GLU A 114 2.67 8.38 22.21
C GLU A 114 2.88 8.64 23.71
N GLN A 115 4.08 8.34 24.24
CA GLN A 115 4.39 8.58 25.65
C GLN A 115 4.21 10.03 26.06
N ASN A 116 4.60 10.97 25.19
CA ASN A 116 4.42 12.40 25.44
C ASN A 116 2.93 12.79 25.50
N ILE A 117 2.10 12.27 24.60
CA ILE A 117 0.66 12.52 24.59
C ILE A 117 0.01 11.87 25.81
N TYR A 118 0.38 10.63 26.13
CA TYR A 118 -0.13 9.90 27.27
C TYR A 118 0.15 10.63 28.60
N ARG A 119 1.39 11.09 28.81
CA ARG A 119 1.76 11.90 29.98
C ARG A 119 0.97 13.21 30.07
N LYS A 120 0.70 13.86 28.93
CA LYS A 120 -0.12 15.09 28.90
C LYS A 120 -1.58 14.84 29.25
N LEU A 121 -2.11 13.67 28.93
CA LEU A 121 -3.51 13.32 29.21
C LEU A 121 -3.72 12.83 30.65
N HIS A 122 -2.76 12.07 31.19
CA HIS A 122 -2.91 11.37 32.47
C HIS A 122 -2.05 11.95 33.60
N GLY A 123 -1.21 12.95 33.32
CA GLY A 123 -0.31 13.56 34.29
C GLY A 123 1.08 12.91 34.35
N PRO A 124 2.03 13.53 35.09
CA PRO A 124 3.41 13.05 35.21
C PRO A 124 3.54 11.72 35.97
N ASP A 125 2.62 11.44 36.89
CA ASP A 125 2.64 10.25 37.76
C ASP A 125 1.89 9.05 37.15
N ALA A 126 1.37 9.20 35.94
CA ALA A 126 0.65 8.12 35.26
C ALA A 126 1.58 6.93 34.94
N PRO A 127 1.09 5.68 35.09
CA PRO A 127 1.87 4.50 34.74
C PRO A 127 2.25 4.55 33.26
N LYS A 128 3.48 4.14 32.95
CA LYS A 128 3.98 4.13 31.58
C LYS A 128 3.11 3.24 30.70
N PHE A 129 2.49 3.82 29.67
CA PHE A 129 1.81 3.05 28.65
C PHE A 129 2.82 2.17 27.89
N ASP A 130 2.56 0.87 27.83
CA ASP A 130 3.42 -0.05 27.08
C ASP A 130 3.08 0.01 25.59
N SER A 131 3.85 0.84 24.89
CA SER A 131 3.88 1.03 23.44
C SER A 131 4.43 -0.21 22.69
N SER A 132 3.91 -1.39 23.03
CA SER A 132 4.36 -2.69 22.54
C SER A 132 4.33 -2.76 21.00
N THR A 133 5.14 -3.65 20.43
CA THR A 133 5.13 -3.92 18.98
C THR A 133 3.74 -4.31 18.49
N GLY A 134 2.99 -5.08 19.30
CA GLY A 134 1.62 -5.49 19.01
C GLY A 134 0.64 -4.32 19.02
N TRP A 135 0.74 -3.41 20.00
CA TRP A 135 -0.10 -2.21 20.02
C TRP A 135 0.16 -1.32 18.79
N LEU A 136 1.43 -1.04 18.49
CA LEU A 136 1.81 -0.19 17.36
C LEU A 136 1.31 -0.75 16.02
N ALA A 137 1.41 -2.06 15.80
CA ALA A 137 0.90 -2.72 14.61
C ALA A 137 -0.63 -2.59 14.49
N ARG A 138 -1.36 -2.72 15.61
CA ARG A 138 -2.82 -2.56 15.64
C ARG A 138 -3.24 -1.11 15.44
N PHE A 139 -2.54 -0.15 16.04
CA PHE A 139 -2.76 1.29 15.84
C PHE A 139 -2.61 1.67 14.36
N LYS A 140 -1.49 1.28 13.75
CA LYS A 140 -1.26 1.50 12.31
C LYS A 140 -2.35 0.89 11.46
N LYS A 141 -2.77 -0.34 11.77
CA LYS A 141 -3.88 -1.01 11.07
C LYS A 141 -5.20 -0.26 11.22
N ARG A 142 -5.55 0.20 12.43
CA ARG A 142 -6.78 0.97 12.67
C ARG A 142 -6.79 2.31 11.93
N LYS A 143 -5.65 2.99 11.88
CA LYS A 143 -5.48 4.30 11.22
C LYS A 143 -5.03 4.19 9.76
N GLN A 144 -5.01 2.99 9.18
CA GLN A 144 -4.60 2.72 7.80
C GLN A 144 -3.21 3.28 7.43
N LEU A 145 -2.29 3.26 8.40
CA LEU A 145 -0.93 3.73 8.24
C LEU A 145 -0.05 2.59 7.72
N VAL A 146 0.63 2.84 6.59
CA VAL A 146 1.52 1.87 5.94
C VAL A 146 2.89 2.48 5.70
N SER A 147 3.92 1.64 5.68
CA SER A 147 5.25 2.08 5.23
C SER A 147 5.24 2.26 3.72
N ARG A 148 5.73 3.40 3.24
CA ARG A 148 5.81 3.74 1.81
C ARG A 148 7.21 4.24 1.50
N ARG A 149 7.70 3.90 0.32
CA ARG A 149 8.94 4.47 -0.21
C ARG A 149 8.65 5.88 -0.72
N GLN A 150 9.60 6.79 -0.49
CA GLN A 150 9.56 8.12 -1.08
C GLN A 150 9.35 8.02 -2.60
N THR A 151 8.36 8.73 -3.11
CA THR A 151 8.03 8.76 -4.55
C THR A 151 8.57 10.02 -5.22
N THR A 152 8.61 11.14 -4.50
CA THR A 152 9.04 12.43 -5.03
C THR A 152 9.85 13.20 -3.97
N THR A 153 10.85 13.97 -4.37
CA THR A 153 11.66 14.85 -3.49
C THR A 153 11.26 16.32 -3.63
N ARG A 154 10.40 16.63 -4.59
CA ARG A 154 10.00 18.00 -4.95
C ARG A 154 8.50 18.13 -4.82
N THR A 155 8.05 19.15 -4.09
CA THR A 155 6.68 19.67 -4.22
C THR A 155 6.56 20.32 -5.58
N LEU A 156 5.49 20.00 -6.31
CA LEU A 156 5.19 20.70 -7.54
C LEU A 156 4.70 22.12 -7.18
N PRO A 157 5.06 23.14 -7.98
CA PRO A 157 4.44 24.46 -7.89
C PRO A 157 2.91 24.39 -8.02
N ALA A 158 2.18 25.38 -7.48
CA ALA A 158 0.71 25.39 -7.52
C ALA A 158 0.16 25.46 -8.95
N ASP A 159 0.90 26.12 -9.85
CA ASP A 159 0.67 26.29 -11.28
C ASP A 159 1.16 25.11 -12.14
N ALA A 160 1.71 24.05 -11.53
CA ALA A 160 2.26 22.93 -12.28
C ALA A 160 1.21 22.21 -13.15
N ALA A 161 -0.04 22.12 -12.66
CA ALA A 161 -1.11 21.49 -13.41
C ALA A 161 -1.47 22.30 -14.67
N GLU A 162 -1.60 23.62 -14.53
CA GLU A 162 -1.87 24.55 -15.63
C GLU A 162 -0.71 24.54 -16.64
N THR A 163 0.53 24.68 -16.16
CA THR A 163 1.73 24.61 -17.01
C THR A 163 1.81 23.30 -17.80
N CYS A 164 1.46 22.16 -17.16
CA CYS A 164 1.41 20.87 -17.85
C CYS A 164 0.31 20.84 -18.92
N GLN A 165 -0.87 21.38 -18.64
CA GLN A 165 -1.97 21.44 -19.61
C GLN A 165 -1.62 22.33 -20.80
N ASP A 166 -1.09 23.53 -20.55
CA ASP A 166 -0.66 24.46 -21.58
C ASP A 166 0.42 23.84 -22.48
N PHE A 167 1.39 23.16 -21.87
CA PHE A 167 2.42 22.45 -22.61
C PHE A 167 1.84 21.35 -23.50
N ILE A 168 0.94 20.50 -22.97
CA ILE A 168 0.29 19.43 -23.74
C ILE A 168 -0.49 20.02 -24.92
N GLN A 169 -1.33 21.03 -24.67
CA GLN A 169 -2.11 21.70 -25.71
C GLN A 169 -1.22 22.31 -26.80
N ARG A 170 -0.14 22.99 -26.41
CA ARG A 170 0.82 23.57 -27.34
C ARG A 170 1.50 22.49 -28.20
N VAL A 171 1.89 21.37 -27.61
CA VAL A 171 2.50 20.26 -28.34
C VAL A 171 1.51 19.65 -29.33
N GLU A 172 0.27 19.43 -28.92
CA GLU A 172 -0.80 18.92 -29.80
C GLU A 172 -1.06 19.88 -30.98
N GLN A 173 -1.12 21.18 -30.74
CA GLN A 173 -1.27 22.20 -31.78
C GLN A 173 -0.11 22.19 -32.77
N LEU A 174 1.14 22.08 -32.30
CA LEU A 174 2.32 22.00 -33.15
C LEU A 174 2.31 20.73 -34.01
N ILE A 175 1.92 19.59 -33.44
CA ILE A 175 1.79 18.33 -34.17
C ILE A 175 0.77 18.47 -35.30
N ALA A 176 -0.40 19.05 -35.01
CA ALA A 176 -1.45 19.27 -36.00
C ALA A 176 -1.01 20.26 -37.10
N THR A 177 -0.44 21.40 -36.70
CA THR A 177 -0.05 22.49 -37.63
C THR A 177 1.02 22.05 -38.62
N HIS A 178 2.01 21.30 -38.16
CA HIS A 178 3.12 20.84 -38.99
C HIS A 178 2.92 19.41 -39.55
N ASN A 179 1.75 18.81 -39.33
CA ASN A 179 1.43 17.43 -39.71
C ASN A 179 2.54 16.43 -39.29
N ILE A 180 3.03 16.58 -38.06
CA ILE A 180 4.14 15.77 -37.54
C ILE A 180 3.67 14.33 -37.40
N GLN A 181 4.27 13.46 -38.19
CA GLN A 181 3.92 12.04 -38.18
C GLN A 181 4.33 11.38 -36.85
N PRO A 182 3.56 10.41 -36.31
CA PRO A 182 3.89 9.74 -35.04
C PRO A 182 5.30 9.13 -34.99
N ARG A 183 5.81 8.65 -36.14
CA ARG A 183 7.20 8.15 -36.29
C ARG A 183 8.29 9.19 -35.98
N ASN A 184 7.97 10.47 -36.07
CA ASN A 184 8.89 11.59 -35.82
C ASN A 184 8.75 12.14 -34.39
N ILE A 185 7.80 11.65 -33.61
CA ILE A 185 7.64 12.00 -32.19
C ILE A 185 8.37 10.94 -31.39
N ILE A 186 9.49 11.30 -30.77
CA ILE A 186 10.39 10.36 -30.08
C ILE A 186 10.43 10.71 -28.60
N ASN A 187 10.02 9.76 -27.76
CA ASN A 187 10.27 9.82 -26.33
C ASN A 187 11.63 9.18 -26.05
N MET A 188 12.55 9.94 -25.46
CA MET A 188 13.91 9.52 -25.16
C MET A 188 14.21 9.71 -23.68
N ASN A 189 14.80 8.70 -23.06
CA ASN A 189 15.32 8.83 -21.69
C ASN A 189 16.66 8.10 -21.51
N GLN A 190 17.47 8.64 -20.61
CA GLN A 190 18.77 8.08 -20.24
C GLN A 190 18.66 7.35 -18.90
N VAL A 191 19.16 6.11 -18.87
CA VAL A 191 19.15 5.28 -17.67
C VAL A 191 20.58 4.83 -17.35
N PRO A 192 21.07 5.06 -16.13
CA PRO A 192 22.35 4.52 -15.70
C PRO A 192 22.26 2.99 -15.55
N ARG A 193 23.21 2.28 -16.15
CA ARG A 193 23.34 0.82 -16.03
C ARG A 193 24.69 0.49 -15.42
N TYR A 194 24.65 -0.21 -14.29
CA TYR A 194 25.84 -0.69 -13.58
C TYR A 194 26.30 -2.01 -14.20
N PHE A 195 27.62 -2.23 -14.28
CA PHE A 195 28.16 -3.50 -14.76
C PHE A 195 27.92 -4.65 -13.79
N GLU A 196 27.84 -4.33 -12.49
CA GLU A 196 27.57 -5.28 -11.42
C GLU A 196 26.37 -4.81 -10.60
N THR A 197 25.59 -5.75 -10.09
CA THR A 197 24.48 -5.45 -9.17
C THR A 197 24.96 -5.69 -7.74
N GLU A 198 24.94 -4.65 -6.89
CA GLU A 198 25.30 -4.81 -5.49
C GLU A 198 24.14 -5.43 -4.69
N PRO A 199 24.34 -6.59 -4.01
CA PRO A 199 23.36 -7.07 -3.06
C PRO A 199 23.29 -6.09 -1.88
N LYS A 200 22.07 -5.61 -1.58
CA LYS A 200 21.83 -4.68 -0.44
C LYS A 200 21.43 -5.40 0.84
N THR A 201 21.03 -6.66 0.73
CA THR A 201 20.49 -7.45 1.82
C THR A 201 20.96 -8.89 1.68
N THR A 202 21.19 -9.55 2.81
CA THR A 202 21.43 -11.00 2.87
C THR A 202 20.67 -11.58 4.06
N ILE A 203 20.42 -12.89 3.99
CA ILE A 203 19.83 -13.64 5.10
C ILE A 203 20.98 -14.00 6.05
N ALA A 204 20.94 -13.44 7.25
CA ALA A 204 21.94 -13.69 8.30
C ALA A 204 21.24 -14.15 9.58
N THR A 205 22.01 -14.80 10.46
CA THR A 205 21.52 -15.26 11.76
C THR A 205 20.97 -14.09 12.58
N ARG A 206 19.83 -14.29 13.24
CA ARG A 206 19.23 -13.26 14.09
C ARG A 206 20.23 -12.86 15.18
N GLY A 207 20.51 -11.56 15.28
CA GLY A 207 21.44 -11.00 16.27
C GLY A 207 22.89 -10.88 15.81
N SER A 208 23.20 -11.27 14.55
CA SER A 208 24.51 -10.99 13.95
C SER A 208 24.79 -9.48 13.95
N ARG A 209 25.85 -9.08 14.66
CA ARG A 209 26.30 -7.68 14.72
C ARG A 209 26.99 -7.25 13.44
N GLU A 210 27.63 -8.19 12.75
CA GLU A 210 28.35 -7.95 11.51
C GLU A 210 27.84 -8.88 10.42
N VAL A 211 27.57 -8.30 9.25
CA VAL A 211 27.14 -9.00 8.05
C VAL A 211 28.01 -8.51 6.91
N LEU A 212 28.99 -9.31 6.51
CA LEU A 212 29.91 -8.96 5.44
C LEU A 212 29.27 -9.24 4.08
N LEU A 213 29.07 -8.18 3.29
CA LEU A 213 28.74 -8.28 1.88
C LEU A 213 29.95 -7.79 1.07
N ARG A 214 30.61 -8.72 0.38
CA ARG A 214 31.73 -8.38 -0.51
C ARG A 214 31.20 -7.54 -1.68
N LYS A 215 31.83 -6.40 -1.93
CA LYS A 215 31.58 -5.57 -3.10
C LYS A 215 32.60 -5.91 -4.17
N GLY A 216 32.16 -6.05 -5.41
CA GLY A 216 33.10 -6.15 -6.53
C GLY A 216 33.80 -4.80 -6.74
N GLY A 217 35.08 -4.83 -7.09
CA GLY A 217 35.90 -3.62 -7.28
C GLY A 217 35.39 -2.70 -8.41
N THR A 218 34.42 -3.16 -9.21
CA THR A 218 33.82 -2.38 -10.29
C THR A 218 32.35 -2.02 -10.08
N SER A 219 31.82 -2.22 -8.88
CA SER A 219 30.41 -1.98 -8.56
C SER A 219 29.92 -0.54 -8.80
N HIS A 220 30.83 0.44 -8.75
CA HIS A 220 30.54 1.83 -9.07
C HIS A 220 30.65 2.17 -10.56
N LYS A 221 31.23 1.28 -11.38
CA LYS A 221 31.33 1.49 -12.82
C LYS A 221 29.94 1.36 -13.43
N ARG A 222 29.59 2.32 -14.28
CA ARG A 222 28.33 2.36 -15.01
C ARG A 222 28.52 2.92 -16.40
N PHE A 223 27.65 2.52 -17.30
CA PHE A 223 27.42 3.20 -18.57
C PHE A 223 26.03 3.84 -18.56
N THR A 224 25.79 4.78 -19.46
CA THR A 224 24.47 5.37 -19.65
C THR A 224 23.86 4.75 -20.89
N ALA A 225 22.72 4.07 -20.74
CA ALA A 225 21.95 3.59 -21.87
C ALA A 225 20.88 4.64 -22.20
N THR A 226 20.83 5.08 -23.45
CA THR A 226 19.76 5.93 -23.97
C THR A 226 18.75 5.03 -24.68
N PHE A 227 17.51 5.04 -24.19
CA PHE A 227 16.41 4.33 -24.82
C PHE A 227 15.47 5.34 -25.45
N SER A 228 15.04 5.05 -26.68
CA SER A 228 14.11 5.90 -27.41
C SER A 228 13.00 5.06 -28.02
N ILE A 229 11.77 5.55 -27.91
CA ILE A 229 10.59 4.94 -28.52
C ILE A 229 9.81 6.02 -29.27
N THR A 230 9.40 5.72 -30.49
CA THR A 230 8.54 6.59 -31.29
C THR A 230 7.07 6.48 -30.85
N ALA A 231 6.26 7.48 -31.16
CA ALA A 231 4.83 7.47 -30.78
C ALA A 231 4.01 6.39 -31.50
N ASP A 232 4.49 5.86 -32.64
CA ASP A 232 3.90 4.69 -33.31
C ASP A 232 4.32 3.34 -32.69
N GLY A 233 5.13 3.36 -31.62
CA GLY A 233 5.51 2.18 -30.85
C GLY A 233 6.82 1.50 -31.28
N LYS A 234 7.57 2.06 -32.23
CA LYS A 234 8.88 1.51 -32.63
C LYS A 234 9.97 1.87 -31.62
N MET A 235 10.61 0.85 -31.07
CA MET A 235 11.81 1.01 -30.25
C MET A 235 13.03 1.27 -31.16
N LEU A 236 13.73 2.38 -30.93
CA LEU A 236 14.94 2.73 -31.70
C LEU A 236 16.17 2.03 -31.11
N PRO A 237 17.23 1.81 -31.92
CA PRO A 237 18.47 1.22 -31.43
C PRO A 237 19.01 1.97 -30.21
N PRO A 238 19.23 1.29 -29.08
CA PRO A 238 19.71 1.94 -27.87
C PRO A 238 21.15 2.42 -28.06
N HIS A 239 21.41 3.65 -27.63
CA HIS A 239 22.76 4.22 -27.66
C HIS A 239 23.43 4.04 -26.29
N LEU A 240 24.60 3.39 -26.28
CA LEU A 240 25.39 3.14 -25.07
C LEU A 240 26.53 4.16 -24.94
N LEU A 241 26.43 5.03 -23.93
CA LEU A 241 27.45 6.01 -23.62
C LEU A 241 28.32 5.52 -22.47
N PHE A 242 29.58 5.23 -22.77
CA PHE A 242 30.61 4.93 -21.79
C PHE A 242 31.37 6.21 -21.44
N SER A 243 31.16 6.72 -20.23
CA SER A 243 31.90 7.87 -19.74
C SER A 243 33.32 7.46 -19.33
N LYS A 244 34.32 8.32 -19.59
CA LYS A 244 35.72 8.14 -19.16
C LYS A 244 36.42 6.90 -19.74
N LEU A 245 36.22 6.60 -21.03
CA LEU A 245 37.07 5.65 -21.74
C LEU A 245 38.49 6.22 -21.87
N LYS A 246 39.49 5.58 -21.22
CA LYS A 246 40.90 5.95 -21.40
C LYS A 246 41.40 5.63 -22.81
N ASN A 247 40.86 4.56 -23.42
CA ASN A 247 41.15 4.15 -24.78
C ASN A 247 39.82 4.12 -25.53
N LYS A 248 39.63 5.03 -26.50
CA LYS A 248 38.51 4.93 -27.43
C LYS A 248 38.81 3.71 -28.33
N PRO A 249 37.96 2.67 -28.38
CA PRO A 249 38.10 1.67 -29.41
C PRO A 249 37.91 2.36 -30.76
N THR A 250 38.88 2.21 -31.65
CA THR A 250 38.73 2.60 -33.05
C THR A 250 37.62 1.73 -33.62
N VAL A 251 36.52 2.35 -34.03
CA VAL A 251 35.42 1.64 -34.69
C VAL A 251 35.96 1.13 -36.04
N PRO A 252 35.72 -0.14 -36.42
CA PRO A 252 36.02 -0.62 -37.76
C PRO A 252 35.17 0.10 -38.82
#